data_AF-A0A2H0YM80-F1
#
_entry.id   AF-A0A2H0YM80-F1
#
_cell.length_a   1.000
_cell.length_b   1.000
_cell.length_c   1.000
_cell.angle_alpha   90.00
_cell.angle_beta   90.00
_cell.angle_gamma   90.00
#
_symmetry.space_group_name_H-M   'P 1'
#
loop_
_entity.id
_entity.type
_entity.pdbx_description
1 polymer ?
#
loop_
_entity_poly.entity_id
_entity_poly.type
_entity_poly.pdbx_seq_one_letter_code
_entity_poly.pdbx_strand_id
1 'polypeptide(L)'
;MRTISNQNQRDFVNIMFHVPKEKLDPVLKSLPKFKLPTVRKIAGENWFNVLTFCGKIDSRRLIPKLKGLGCEALVEFPGIKLIP
;
A
#
# COMPACT_ATOMS: atom_id res chain seq x y z
N MET A 1 11.39 -25.44 -7.38
CA MET A 1 10.01 -25.48 -7.90
C MET A 1 9.21 -24.31 -7.32
N ARG A 2 9.05 -23.24 -8.11
CA ARG A 2 7.88 -22.36 -8.23
C ARG A 2 8.34 -21.14 -9.01
N THR A 3 8.25 -21.30 -10.31
CA THR A 3 8.28 -20.26 -11.34
C THR A 3 7.53 -19.05 -10.80
N ILE A 4 8.17 -17.88 -10.81
CA ILE A 4 7.48 -16.60 -10.59
C ILE A 4 6.55 -16.46 -11.79
N SER A 5 5.37 -17.03 -11.62
CA SER A 5 4.31 -17.08 -12.61
C SER A 5 3.97 -15.65 -12.96
N ASN A 6 4.19 -15.34 -14.22
CA ASN A 6 3.58 -14.29 -15.02
C ASN A 6 2.23 -13.81 -14.43
N GLN A 7 2.28 -12.92 -13.43
CA GLN A 7 1.09 -12.25 -12.91
C GLN A 7 0.87 -11.05 -13.81
N ASN A 8 -0.14 -11.16 -14.67
CA ASN A 8 -0.60 -10.05 -15.49
C ASN A 8 -0.70 -8.79 -14.63
N GLN A 9 -0.02 -7.70 -15.03
CA GLN A 9 -0.09 -6.39 -14.36
C GLN A 9 -1.53 -5.87 -14.17
N ARG A 10 -2.51 -6.45 -14.89
CA ARG A 10 -3.94 -6.15 -14.79
C ARG A 10 -4.58 -6.50 -13.44
N ASP A 11 -3.94 -7.35 -12.63
CA ASP A 11 -4.53 -7.85 -11.38
C ASP A 11 -3.98 -7.14 -10.12
N PHE A 12 -3.14 -6.12 -10.28
CA PHE A 12 -2.65 -5.30 -9.18
C PHE A 12 -3.44 -4.00 -9.06
N VAL A 13 -3.58 -3.54 -7.81
CA VAL A 13 -4.11 -2.22 -7.48
C VAL A 13 -3.08 -1.46 -6.67
N ASN A 14 -3.10 -0.14 -6.81
CA ASN A 14 -2.37 0.76 -5.95
C ASN A 14 -3.27 1.16 -4.78
N ILE A 15 -2.67 1.36 -3.61
CA ILE A 15 -3.33 1.88 -2.42
C ILE A 15 -2.48 3.03 -1.90
N MET A 16 -3.10 4.19 -1.81
CA MET A 16 -2.57 5.36 -1.11
C MET A 16 -3.32 5.54 0.19
N PHE A 17 -2.63 5.88 1.28
CA PHE A 17 -3.26 6.19 2.56
C PHE A 17 -2.38 7.08 3.42
N HIS A 18 -2.98 7.71 4.42
CA HIS A 18 -2.28 8.51 5.42
C HIS A 18 -2.16 7.75 6.73
N VAL A 19 -1.02 7.89 7.40
CA VAL A 19 -0.75 7.26 8.70
C VAL A 19 -0.05 8.27 9.61
N PRO A 20 -0.47 8.39 10.89
CA PRO A 20 0.23 9.25 11.82
C PRO A 20 1.62 8.67 12.16
N LYS A 21 2.58 9.54 12.49
CA LYS A 21 3.99 9.16 12.69
C LYS A 21 4.16 7.99 13.66
N GLU A 22 3.44 7.99 14.78
CA GLU A 22 3.54 6.97 15.83
C GLU A 22 3.02 5.58 15.39
N LYS A 23 2.26 5.50 14.30
CA LYS A 23 1.75 4.24 13.74
C LYS A 23 2.44 3.83 12.44
N LEU A 24 3.42 4.60 11.96
CA LEU A 24 4.08 4.33 10.68
C LEU A 24 4.75 2.95 10.64
N ASP A 25 5.65 2.66 11.59
CA ASP A 25 6.39 1.40 11.64
C ASP A 25 5.50 0.15 11.71
N PRO A 26 4.51 0.04 12.62
CA PRO A 26 3.63 -1.12 12.66
C PRO A 26 2.81 -1.26 11.37
N VAL A 27 2.39 -0.14 10.76
CA VAL A 27 1.68 -0.18 9.48
C VAL A 27 2.59 -0.69 8.36
N LEU A 28 3.83 -0.19 8.24
CA LEU A 28 4.79 -0.65 7.23
C LEU A 28 5.10 -2.15 7.38
N LYS A 29 5.24 -2.65 8.61
CA LYS A 29 5.42 -4.08 8.90
C LYS A 29 4.21 -4.93 8.50
N SER A 30 3.03 -4.31 8.42
CA SER A 30 1.77 -4.99 8.10
C SER A 30 1.53 -5.16 6.59
N LEU A 31 2.30 -4.45 5.76
CA LEU A 31 2.15 -4.42 4.30
C LEU A 31 2.73 -5.68 3.62
N PRO A 32 2.22 -6.07 2.44
CA PRO A 32 2.79 -7.15 1.64
C PRO A 32 4.23 -6.84 1.17
N LYS A 33 5.11 -7.84 1.15
CA LYS A 33 6.57 -7.67 0.91
C LYS A 33 6.99 -7.59 -0.57
N PHE A 34 6.10 -7.23 -1.50
CA PHE A 34 6.41 -7.31 -2.94
C PHE A 34 7.38 -6.21 -3.42
N LYS A 35 7.31 -4.99 -2.88
CA LYS A 35 8.26 -3.87 -3.09
C LYS A 35 8.20 -2.89 -1.90
N LEU A 36 9.23 -2.05 -1.76
CA LEU A 36 9.25 -0.98 -0.77
C LEU A 36 8.14 0.03 -1.07
N PRO A 37 7.28 0.36 -0.08
CA PRO A 37 6.29 1.42 -0.26
C PRO A 37 6.98 2.78 -0.39
N THR A 38 6.36 3.68 -1.15
CA THR A 38 6.77 5.09 -1.13
C THR A 38 6.18 5.72 0.13
N VAL A 39 7.02 6.34 0.95
CA VAL A 39 6.61 7.03 2.18
C VAL A 39 7.04 8.48 2.08
N ARG A 40 6.09 9.41 2.20
CA ARG A 40 6.34 10.86 2.15
C ARG A 40 5.70 11.53 3.35
N LYS A 41 6.44 12.41 4.03
CA LYS A 41 5.89 13.23 5.11
C LYS A 41 4.92 14.26 4.53
N ILE A 42 3.75 14.42 5.15
CA ILE A 42 2.77 15.45 4.77
C ILE A 42 3.24 16.78 5.36
N ALA A 43 3.22 17.84 4.54
CA ALA A 43 3.70 19.16 4.94
C ALA A 43 2.82 19.73 6.07
N GLY A 44 3.45 20.33 7.09
CA GLY A 44 2.74 20.94 8.22
C GLY A 44 2.11 19.97 9.21
N GLU A 45 2.16 18.66 8.97
CA GLU A 45 1.49 17.64 9.79
C GLU A 45 2.47 16.58 10.32
N ASN A 46 2.08 15.90 11.41
CA ASN A 46 2.81 14.73 11.93
C ASN A 46 2.33 13.41 11.30
N TRP A 47 2.06 13.46 10.00
CA TRP A 47 1.49 12.37 9.22
C TRP A 47 2.36 12.03 8.01
N PHE A 48 2.18 10.82 7.50
CA PHE A 48 2.86 10.31 6.32
C PHE A 48 1.83 9.82 5.32
N ASN A 49 2.03 10.17 4.06
CA ASN A 49 1.39 9.53 2.93
C ASN A 49 2.22 8.29 2.55
N VAL A 50 1.54 7.15 2.41
CA VAL A 50 2.11 5.89 2.00
C VAL A 50 1.43 5.45 0.72
N LEU A 51 2.22 5.15 -0.31
CA LEU A 51 1.78 4.54 -1.55
C LEU A 51 2.40 3.14 -1.66
N THR A 52 1.53 2.14 -1.82
CA THR A 52 1.91 0.75 -2.02
C THR A 52 1.04 0.10 -3.09
N PHE A 53 1.33 -1.14 -3.46
CA PHE A 53 0.49 -1.93 -4.37
C PHE A 53 0.38 -3.37 -3.88
N CYS A 54 -0.72 -4.02 -4.22
CA CYS A 54 -0.94 -5.43 -3.92
C CYS A 54 -1.89 -6.03 -4.97
N GLY A 55 -2.08 -7.35 -4.92
CA GLY A 55 -3.08 -8.00 -5.74
C GLY A 55 -4.49 -7.50 -5.39
N LYS A 56 -5.38 -7.41 -6.38
CA LYS A 56 -6.78 -6.97 -6.22
C LYS A 56 -7.57 -7.81 -5.20
N ILE A 57 -7.23 -9.07 -5.04
CA ILE A 57 -7.84 -9.94 -4.02
C ILE A 57 -7.31 -9.59 -2.63
N ASP A 58 -6.02 -9.30 -2.51
CA ASP A 58 -5.38 -8.93 -1.24
C ASP A 58 -5.83 -7.56 -0.75
N SER A 59 -6.11 -6.61 -1.65
CA SER A 59 -6.56 -5.27 -1.29
C SER A 59 -7.84 -5.27 -0.45
N ARG A 60 -8.77 -6.18 -0.76
CA ARG A 60 -10.02 -6.38 -0.02
C ARG A 60 -9.80 -6.74 1.46
N ARG A 61 -8.67 -7.37 1.79
CA ARG A 61 -8.28 -7.72 3.17
C ARG A 61 -7.38 -6.65 3.78
N LEU A 62 -6.53 -6.03 2.97
CA LEU A 62 -5.57 -5.03 3.42
C LEU A 62 -6.24 -3.72 3.81
N ILE A 63 -7.20 -3.21 3.03
CA ILE A 63 -7.86 -1.93 3.28
C ILE A 63 -8.57 -1.90 4.65
N PRO A 64 -9.42 -2.89 5.03
CA PRO A 64 -10.01 -2.93 6.36
C PRO A 64 -8.96 -3.01 7.48
N LYS A 65 -7.88 -3.77 7.27
CA LYS A 65 -6.77 -3.88 8.22
C LYS A 65 -6.07 -2.54 8.44
N LEU A 66 -5.78 -1.81 7.37
CA LEU A 66 -5.17 -0.47 7.43
C LEU A 66 -6.08 0.52 8.17
N LYS A 67 -7.40 0.49 7.91
CA LYS A 67 -8.37 1.27 8.69
C LYS A 67 -8.31 0.92 10.19
N GLY A 68 -8.29 -0.36 10.53
CA GLY A 68 -8.16 -0.83 11.92
C GLY A 68 -6.84 -0.42 12.60
N LEU A 69 -5.79 -0.18 11.82
CA LEU A 69 -4.51 0.35 12.31
C LEU A 69 -4.52 1.89 12.43
N GLY A 70 -5.66 2.54 12.16
CA GLY A 70 -5.80 4.00 12.23
C GLY A 70 -5.19 4.74 11.03
N CYS A 71 -5.12 4.09 9.87
CA CYS A 71 -4.83 4.79 8.62
C CYS A 71 -6.09 5.52 8.13
N GLU A 72 -5.89 6.68 7.50
CA GLU A 72 -6.95 7.54 6.98
C GLU A 72 -6.75 7.85 5.50
N ALA A 73 -7.73 8.52 4.88
CA ALA A 73 -7.69 8.95 3.48
C ALA A 73 -7.27 7.84 2.49
N LEU A 74 -7.75 6.61 2.72
CA LEU A 74 -7.42 5.46 1.87
C LEU A 74 -8.05 5.62 0.49
N VAL A 75 -7.25 5.48 -0.56
CA VAL A 75 -7.66 5.50 -1.96
C VAL A 75 -7.10 4.27 -2.65
N GLU A 76 -7.98 3.45 -3.23
CA GLU A 76 -7.61 2.36 -4.14
C GLU A 76 -7.78 2.84 -5.59
N PHE A 77 -6.81 2.53 -6.44
CA PHE A 77 -6.89 2.83 -7.87
C PHE A 77 -6.22 1.73 -8.71
N PRO A 78 -6.62 1.57 -9.99
CA PRO A 78 -6.06 0.53 -10.86
C PRO A 78 -4.53 0.61 -10.95
N GLY A 79 -3.91 -0.55 -11.19
CA GLY A 79 -2.48 -0.64 -11.46
C GLY A 79 -2.04 0.35 -12.54
N ILE A 80 -0.99 1.11 -12.26
CA ILE A 80 -0.38 2.05 -13.21
C ILE A 80 0.71 1.29 -13.96
N LYS A 81 0.83 1.53 -15.26
CA LYS A 81 1.88 0.93 -16.09
C LYS A 81 3.25 1.37 -15.58
N LEU A 82 4.06 0.41 -15.14
CA LEU A 82 5.46 0.66 -14.83
C LEU A 82 6.23 0.87 -16.14
N ILE A 83 6.90 2.00 -16.26
CA ILE A 83 7.86 2.28 -17.33
C ILE A 83 9.27 2.18 -16.71
N PRO A 84 10.17 1.32 -17.22
CA PRO A 84 11.55 1.23 -16.77
C PRO A 84 12.38 2.47 -17.15
#